data_AF-A0A3M1F4I3-F1
#
_entry.id   AF-A0A3M1F4I3-F1
#
_cell.length_a   1.000
_cell.length_b   1.000
_cell.length_c   1.000
_cell.angle_alpha   90.00
_cell.angle_beta   90.00
_cell.angle_gamma   90.00
#
_symmetry.space_group_name_H-M   'P 1'
#
loop_
_entity.id
_entity.type
_entity.pdbx_description
1 polymer ?
#
loop_
_entity_poly.entity_id
_entity_poly.type
_entity_poly.pdbx_seq_one_letter_code
_entity_poly.pdbx_strand_id
1 'polypeptide(L)'
;MSTEQTLIKQLEKSNAFQAFKKQHPSAYLAHLFFVEGTGEQSPEAGYYLPEEDKIAIFSTYPFRLKEPPQSVFKKEGTVKPLDLRHVAVSLSSAKKTLKQLLADKHPALTATKTILILQHLDEPIWNATLVTTSLQFLNVKISAKSGRVISDDIHNIMSLGTRK
;
A
#
# COMPACT_ATOMS: atom_id res chain seq x y z
N MET A 1 -14.38 -2.37 -13.31
CA MET A 1 -13.87 -1.42 -12.30
C MET A 1 -13.37 -2.25 -11.12
N SER A 2 -12.14 -2.04 -10.66
CA SER A 2 -11.55 -2.86 -9.60
C SER A 2 -11.97 -2.43 -8.19
N THR A 3 -11.62 -3.24 -7.18
CA THR A 3 -11.95 -2.97 -5.76
C THR A 3 -11.38 -1.63 -5.32
N GLU A 4 -10.11 -1.39 -5.58
CA GLU A 4 -9.38 -0.18 -5.23
C GLU A 4 -9.93 1.09 -5.95
N GLN A 5 -10.35 0.97 -7.20
CA GLN A 5 -11.00 2.09 -7.91
C GLN A 5 -12.37 2.41 -7.30
N THR A 6 -13.14 1.38 -6.96
CA THR A 6 -14.46 1.55 -6.32
C THR A 6 -14.32 2.20 -4.94
N LEU A 7 -13.34 1.73 -4.17
CA LEU A 7 -13.00 2.23 -2.84
C LEU A 7 -12.69 3.73 -2.83
N ILE A 8 -11.80 4.17 -3.72
CA ILE A 8 -11.44 5.59 -3.83
C ILE A 8 -12.63 6.42 -4.31
N LYS A 9 -13.37 5.95 -5.30
CA LYS A 9 -14.58 6.67 -5.77
C LYS A 9 -15.62 6.85 -4.66
N GLN A 10 -15.76 5.89 -3.75
CA GLN A 10 -16.66 6.01 -2.60
C GLN A 10 -16.10 6.96 -1.54
N LEU A 11 -14.81 6.84 -1.21
CA LEU A 11 -14.14 7.76 -0.27
C LEU A 11 -14.26 9.20 -0.75
N GLU A 12 -13.96 9.46 -2.02
CA GLU A 12 -13.97 10.80 -2.59
C GLU A 12 -15.37 11.43 -2.59
N LYS A 13 -16.42 10.62 -2.62
CA LYS A 13 -17.81 11.09 -2.51
C LYS A 13 -18.26 11.35 -1.06
N SER A 14 -17.47 10.95 -0.07
CA SER A 14 -17.84 11.11 1.34
C SER A 14 -17.73 12.57 1.78
N ASN A 15 -18.60 12.98 2.72
CA ASN A 15 -18.56 14.33 3.29
C ASN A 15 -17.21 14.65 3.94
N ALA A 16 -16.63 13.67 4.64
CA ALA A 16 -15.32 13.81 5.29
C ALA A 16 -14.22 14.16 4.26
N PHE A 17 -14.18 13.45 3.14
CA PHE A 17 -13.20 13.74 2.08
C PHE A 17 -13.48 15.07 1.39
N GLN A 18 -14.73 15.39 1.09
CA GLN A 18 -15.09 16.66 0.45
C GLN A 18 -14.72 17.87 1.32
N ALA A 19 -14.90 17.78 2.64
CA ALA A 19 -14.45 18.81 3.58
C ALA A 19 -12.92 18.93 3.59
N PHE A 20 -12.21 17.80 3.71
CA PHE A 20 -10.75 17.74 3.64
C PHE A 20 -10.22 18.37 2.34
N LYS A 21 -10.81 18.03 1.19
CA LYS A 21 -10.32 18.47 -0.12
C LYS A 21 -10.49 19.97 -0.34
N LYS A 22 -11.49 20.60 0.30
CA LYS A 22 -11.65 22.07 0.31
C LYS A 22 -10.53 22.75 1.09
N GLN A 23 -10.05 22.14 2.18
CA GLN A 23 -8.96 22.66 3.00
C GLN A 23 -7.59 22.40 2.37
N HIS A 24 -7.44 21.28 1.65
CA HIS A 24 -6.19 20.87 1.00
C HIS A 24 -6.39 20.66 -0.52
N PRO A 25 -6.60 21.73 -1.29
CA PRO A 25 -6.90 21.64 -2.72
C PRO A 25 -5.74 21.05 -3.54
N SER A 26 -4.50 21.12 -3.06
CA SER A 26 -3.32 20.53 -3.68
C SER A 26 -3.12 19.04 -3.35
N ALA A 27 -3.88 18.48 -2.40
CA ALA A 27 -3.70 17.10 -1.96
C ALA A 27 -3.97 16.07 -3.07
N TYR A 28 -3.21 14.99 -3.13
CA TYR A 28 -3.42 13.92 -4.12
C TYR A 28 -3.21 12.54 -3.52
N LEU A 29 -3.90 11.54 -4.09
CA LEU A 29 -3.73 10.14 -3.71
C LEU A 29 -2.28 9.72 -3.92
N ALA A 30 -1.64 9.24 -2.86
CA ALA A 30 -0.25 8.79 -2.89
C ALA A 30 -0.16 7.26 -2.80
N HIS A 31 -1.00 6.65 -1.97
CA HIS A 31 -1.01 5.20 -1.81
C HIS A 31 -2.34 4.64 -1.31
N LEU A 32 -2.51 3.34 -1.50
CA LEU A 32 -3.51 2.52 -0.82
C LEU A 32 -2.81 1.45 0.00
N PHE A 33 -3.29 1.23 1.22
CA PHE A 33 -2.70 0.32 2.19
C PHE A 33 -3.73 -0.72 2.62
N PHE A 34 -3.34 -1.99 2.52
CA PHE A 34 -4.16 -3.14 2.84
C PHE A 34 -3.39 -4.08 3.76
N VAL A 35 -4.08 -4.62 4.76
CA VAL A 35 -3.51 -5.60 5.69
C VAL A 35 -4.41 -6.81 5.76
N GLU A 36 -3.81 -7.99 5.68
CA GLU A 36 -4.44 -9.28 5.89
C GLU A 36 -3.70 -10.07 6.98
N GLY A 37 -4.43 -10.91 7.71
CA GLY A 37 -3.87 -11.78 8.75
C GLY A 37 -3.87 -11.20 10.17
N THR A 38 -4.44 -10.01 10.37
CA THR A 38 -4.62 -9.41 11.70
C THR A 38 -6.01 -8.79 11.83
N GLY A 39 -6.94 -9.44 12.55
CA GLY A 39 -8.27 -8.91 12.87
C GLY A 39 -9.04 -8.28 11.69
N GLU A 40 -10.06 -7.48 11.98
CA GLU A 40 -10.67 -6.61 10.98
C GLU A 40 -9.86 -5.31 10.87
N GLN A 41 -9.08 -5.16 9.81
CA GLN A 41 -8.47 -3.89 9.42
C GLN A 41 -9.07 -3.39 8.11
N SER A 42 -9.72 -2.23 8.19
CA SER A 42 -10.23 -1.52 7.02
C SER A 42 -9.06 -1.05 6.15
N PRO A 43 -9.18 -1.11 4.81
CA PRO A 43 -8.23 -0.47 3.93
C PRO A 43 -8.01 1.00 4.29
N GLU A 44 -6.83 1.49 3.93
CA GLU A 44 -6.46 2.88 4.15
C GLU A 44 -6.03 3.55 2.84
N ALA A 45 -6.34 4.82 2.70
CA ALA A 45 -5.93 5.64 1.56
C ALA A 45 -5.13 6.84 2.06
N GLY A 46 -3.89 6.96 1.58
CA GLY A 46 -3.00 8.05 1.92
C GLY A 46 -3.03 9.14 0.85
N TYR A 47 -3.34 10.37 1.27
CA TYR A 47 -3.29 11.57 0.45
C TYR A 47 -2.10 12.43 0.88
N TYR A 48 -1.20 12.70 -0.06
CA TYR A 48 -0.07 13.58 0.19
C TYR A 48 -0.53 15.04 0.21
N LEU A 49 0.01 15.79 1.16
CA LEU A 49 -0.19 17.22 1.38
C LEU A 49 1.12 17.93 1.01
N PRO A 50 1.28 18.43 -0.23
CA PRO A 50 2.54 19.00 -0.70
C PRO A 50 3.01 20.19 0.13
N GLU A 51 2.07 21.00 0.60
CA GLU A 51 2.34 22.23 1.37
C GLU A 51 2.82 21.96 2.80
N GLU A 52 2.47 20.81 3.37
CA GLU A 52 2.83 20.42 4.75
C GLU A 52 3.91 19.34 4.81
N ASP A 53 4.26 18.76 3.66
CA ASP A 53 5.07 17.55 3.55
C ASP A 53 4.59 16.40 4.46
N LYS A 54 3.28 16.13 4.42
CA LYS A 54 2.62 15.10 5.24
C LYS A 54 1.71 14.21 4.41
N ILE A 55 1.30 13.10 5.00
CA ILE A 55 0.24 12.24 4.47
C ILE A 55 -0.97 12.30 5.41
N ALA A 56 -2.11 12.68 4.85
CA ALA A 56 -3.41 12.47 5.46
C ALA A 56 -3.89 11.04 5.17
N ILE A 57 -4.26 10.28 6.20
CA ILE A 57 -4.70 8.89 6.07
C ILE A 57 -6.21 8.81 6.25
N PHE A 58 -6.90 8.18 5.31
CA PHE A 58 -8.32 7.85 5.46
C PHE A 58 -8.50 6.36 5.71
N SER A 59 -9.23 6.02 6.76
CA SER A 59 -9.85 4.69 6.89
C SER A 59 -11.04 4.61 5.94
N THR A 60 -11.23 3.49 5.27
CA THR A 60 -12.34 3.35 4.29
C THR A 60 -13.61 2.73 4.87
N TYR A 61 -13.56 2.21 6.10
CA TYR A 61 -14.75 1.74 6.79
C TYR A 61 -14.65 1.98 8.31
N PRO A 62 -15.47 2.90 8.88
CA PRO A 62 -16.18 3.96 8.16
C PRO A 62 -15.18 4.91 7.45
N PHE A 63 -15.66 5.68 6.46
CA PHE A 63 -14.87 6.74 5.83
C PHE A 63 -14.57 7.85 6.84
N ARG A 64 -13.33 7.90 7.32
CA ARG A 64 -12.88 8.91 8.29
C ARG A 64 -11.42 9.27 8.07
N LEU A 65 -11.11 10.56 8.25
CA LEU A 65 -9.74 11.03 8.35
C LEU A 65 -9.16 10.55 9.68
N LYS A 66 -7.97 9.95 9.64
CA LYS A 66 -7.17 9.63 10.82
C LYS A 66 -6.29 10.84 11.10
N GLU A 67 -6.53 11.47 12.24
CA GLU A 67 -5.74 12.61 12.71
C GLU A 67 -4.72 12.18 13.78
N PRO A 68 -3.59 12.90 13.88
CA PRO A 68 -3.12 13.95 12.96
C PRO A 68 -2.50 13.36 11.67
N PRO A 69 -2.31 14.16 10.61
CA PRO A 69 -1.54 13.74 9.43
C PRO A 69 -0.13 13.26 9.82
N GLN A 70 0.32 12.21 9.15
CA GLN A 70 1.56 11.53 9.48
C GLN A 70 2.74 12.07 8.67
N SER A 71 3.94 12.04 9.25
CA SER A 71 5.17 12.39 8.54
C SER A 71 5.41 11.41 7.40
N VAL A 72 5.84 11.93 6.25
CA VAL A 72 6.17 11.09 5.11
C VAL A 72 7.56 10.48 5.31
N PHE A 73 7.64 9.15 5.27
CA PHE A 73 8.94 8.49 5.21
C PHE A 73 9.47 8.53 3.77
N LYS A 74 10.33 9.50 3.46
CA LYS A 74 11.03 9.61 2.18
C LYS A 74 12.41 8.99 2.32
N LYS A 75 12.70 7.91 1.58
CA LYS A 75 14.09 7.41 1.47
C LYS A 75 14.90 8.30 0.55
N GLU A 76 14.38 8.59 -0.66
CA GLU A 76 14.91 9.59 -1.61
C GLU A 76 13.74 10.05 -2.52
N GLY A 77 13.64 11.33 -2.84
CA GLY A 77 12.70 11.88 -3.85
C GLY A 77 11.34 12.42 -3.34
N THR A 78 10.51 12.87 -4.29
CA THR A 78 9.16 13.40 -4.08
C THR A 78 8.10 12.30 -4.07
N VAL A 79 7.08 12.39 -3.22
CA VAL A 79 5.93 11.48 -3.25
C VAL A 79 5.20 11.66 -4.58
N LYS A 80 5.13 10.62 -5.41
CA LYS A 80 4.47 10.71 -6.72
C LYS A 80 2.97 10.43 -6.59
N PRO A 81 2.12 11.11 -7.38
CA PRO A 81 0.69 10.84 -7.40
C PRO A 81 0.41 9.44 -7.94
N LEU A 82 -0.48 8.72 -7.28
CA LEU A 82 -1.00 7.43 -7.71
C LEU A 82 -2.23 7.64 -8.59
N ASP A 83 -2.06 7.42 -9.90
CA ASP A 83 -3.16 7.43 -10.86
C ASP A 83 -3.71 6.00 -11.07
N LEU A 84 -4.90 5.74 -10.55
CA LEU A 84 -5.54 4.43 -10.63
C LEU A 84 -5.94 4.02 -12.07
N ARG A 85 -5.92 4.95 -13.04
CA ARG A 85 -6.14 4.64 -14.46
C ARG A 85 -4.98 3.85 -15.06
N HIS A 86 -3.78 3.97 -14.48
CA HIS A 86 -2.58 3.23 -14.88
C HIS A 86 -2.41 1.91 -14.12
N VAL A 87 -3.38 1.50 -13.31
CA VAL A 87 -3.36 0.27 -12.53
C VAL A 87 -4.23 -0.77 -13.23
N ALA A 88 -3.59 -1.76 -13.85
CA ALA A 88 -4.26 -2.86 -14.54
C ALA A 88 -4.38 -4.11 -13.66
N VAL A 89 -3.47 -4.29 -12.71
CA VAL A 89 -3.44 -5.42 -11.79
C VAL A 89 -4.17 -5.07 -10.50
N SER A 90 -5.29 -5.73 -10.30
CA SER A 90 -6.12 -5.54 -9.11
C SER A 90 -5.47 -6.10 -7.84
N LEU A 91 -5.98 -5.68 -6.67
CA LEU A 91 -5.58 -6.26 -5.39
C LEU A 91 -5.70 -7.79 -5.37
N SER A 92 -6.79 -8.34 -5.90
CA SER A 92 -7.02 -9.79 -6.00
C SER A 92 -5.98 -10.48 -6.89
N SER A 93 -5.60 -9.85 -8.01
CA SER A 93 -4.61 -10.38 -8.94
C SER A 93 -3.19 -10.32 -8.36
N ALA A 94 -2.86 -9.24 -7.65
CA ALA A 94 -1.61 -9.12 -6.90
C ALA A 94 -1.51 -10.21 -5.83
N LYS A 95 -2.57 -10.45 -5.05
CA LYS A 95 -2.62 -11.54 -4.06
C LYS A 95 -2.44 -12.92 -4.70
N LYS A 96 -3.06 -13.17 -5.86
CA LYS A 96 -2.87 -14.43 -6.59
C LYS A 96 -1.40 -14.60 -7.01
N THR A 97 -0.78 -13.53 -7.50
CA THR A 97 0.65 -13.51 -7.88
C THR A 97 1.55 -13.82 -6.67
N LEU A 98 1.27 -13.24 -5.50
CA LEU A 98 2.01 -13.54 -4.27
C LEU A 98 1.88 -15.00 -3.84
N LYS A 99 0.65 -15.55 -3.88
CA LYS A 99 0.42 -16.97 -3.56
C LYS A 99 1.18 -17.90 -4.49
N GLN A 100 1.19 -17.60 -5.79
CA GLN A 100 1.95 -18.37 -6.77
C GLN A 100 3.46 -18.28 -6.52
N LEU A 101 3.98 -17.07 -6.26
CA LEU A 101 5.39 -16.87 -5.94
C LEU A 101 5.83 -17.66 -4.70
N LEU A 102 5.00 -17.69 -3.65
CA LEU A 102 5.27 -18.50 -2.47
C LEU A 102 5.31 -19.99 -2.80
N ALA A 103 4.32 -20.50 -3.56
CA ALA A 103 4.27 -21.91 -3.93
C ALA A 103 5.49 -22.33 -4.77
N ASP A 104 5.94 -21.48 -5.69
CA ASP A 104 6.97 -21.82 -6.66
C ASP A 104 8.40 -21.62 -6.13
N LYS A 105 8.66 -20.49 -5.46
CA LYS A 105 10.02 -20.11 -5.03
C LYS A 105 10.27 -20.34 -3.54
N HIS A 106 9.24 -20.21 -2.72
CA HIS A 106 9.37 -20.17 -1.27
C HIS A 106 8.40 -21.13 -0.56
N PRO A 107 8.30 -22.41 -0.97
CA PRO A 107 7.22 -23.32 -0.53
C PRO A 107 7.25 -23.62 0.98
N ALA A 108 8.40 -23.42 1.64
CA ALA A 108 8.54 -23.57 3.09
C ALA A 108 8.04 -22.36 3.89
N LEU A 109 7.79 -21.21 3.24
CA LEU A 109 7.32 -20.01 3.92
C LEU A 109 5.81 -20.03 4.06
N THR A 110 5.34 -19.83 5.30
CA THR A 110 3.93 -19.60 5.60
C THR A 110 3.75 -18.17 6.09
N ALA A 111 2.98 -17.36 5.37
CA ALA A 111 2.69 -15.98 5.76
C ALA A 111 1.61 -15.95 6.84
N THR A 112 1.89 -15.27 7.96
CA THR A 112 0.94 -14.99 9.04
C THR A 112 0.25 -13.65 8.86
N LYS A 113 0.95 -12.69 8.26
CA LYS A 113 0.45 -11.35 7.95
C LYS A 113 0.93 -10.93 6.58
N THR A 114 0.05 -10.31 5.80
CA THR A 114 0.40 -9.72 4.50
C THR A 114 0.02 -8.26 4.51
N ILE A 115 0.98 -7.38 4.26
CA ILE A 115 0.77 -5.95 4.06
C ILE A 115 0.94 -5.69 2.56
N LEU A 116 -0.02 -5.06 1.91
CA LEU A 116 0.09 -4.63 0.52
C LEU A 116 -0.08 -3.12 0.44
N ILE A 117 0.86 -2.46 -0.24
CA ILE A 117 0.82 -1.03 -0.50
C ILE A 117 0.82 -0.83 -2.01
N LEU A 118 -0.27 -0.30 -2.56
CA LEU A 118 -0.29 0.22 -3.92
C LEU A 118 0.21 1.65 -3.89
N GLN A 119 1.29 1.94 -4.60
CA GLN A 119 1.89 3.27 -4.62
C GLN A 119 2.60 3.51 -5.96
N HIS A 120 2.94 4.76 -6.24
CA HIS A 120 3.73 5.12 -7.40
C HIS A 120 5.19 5.37 -7.00
N LEU A 121 6.10 4.50 -7.47
CA LEU A 121 7.53 4.77 -7.48
C LEU A 121 7.94 5.23 -8.88
N ASP A 122 8.67 4.44 -9.67
CA ASP A 122 8.89 4.77 -11.10
C ASP A 122 7.71 4.37 -11.98
N GLU A 123 6.97 3.37 -11.52
CA GLU A 123 5.66 2.98 -12.04
C GLU A 123 4.73 2.67 -10.86
N PRO A 124 3.41 2.54 -11.10
CA PRO A 124 2.49 1.97 -10.11
C PRO A 124 2.94 0.56 -9.74
N ILE A 125 3.17 0.33 -8.45
CA ILE A 125 3.61 -0.95 -7.92
C ILE A 125 2.74 -1.39 -6.75
N TRP A 126 2.53 -2.70 -6.66
CA TRP A 126 2.13 -3.37 -5.43
C TRP A 126 3.41 -3.75 -4.68
N ASN A 127 3.69 -3.06 -3.58
CA ASN A 127 4.73 -3.42 -2.64
C ASN A 127 4.10 -4.28 -1.53
N ALA A 128 4.43 -5.56 -1.50
CA ALA A 128 3.91 -6.50 -0.53
C ALA A 128 5.00 -6.89 0.48
N THR A 129 4.66 -6.86 1.76
CA THR A 129 5.50 -7.37 2.84
C THR A 129 4.76 -8.51 3.52
N LEU A 130 5.33 -9.70 3.44
CA LEU A 130 4.80 -10.90 4.07
C LEU A 130 5.62 -11.18 5.32
N VAL A 131 4.94 -11.23 6.47
CA VAL A 131 5.53 -11.68 7.73
C VAL A 131 5.28 -13.17 7.83
N THR A 132 6.33 -13.97 8.00
CA THR A 132 6.21 -15.43 8.06
C THR A 132 6.19 -15.96 9.49
N THR A 133 5.75 -17.20 9.66
CA THR A 133 5.85 -17.93 10.93
C THR A 133 7.28 -18.08 11.43
N SER A 134 8.25 -18.12 10.51
CA SER A 134 9.69 -18.19 10.78
C SER A 134 10.33 -16.83 11.13
N LEU A 135 9.52 -15.79 11.38
CA LEU A 135 9.97 -14.41 11.64
C LEU A 135 10.88 -13.84 10.53
N GLN A 136 10.60 -14.23 9.29
CA GLN A 136 11.21 -13.65 8.10
C GLN A 136 10.22 -12.67 7.46
N PHE A 137 10.77 -11.64 6.83
CA PHE A 137 10.03 -10.74 5.97
C PHE A 137 10.35 -11.07 4.52
N LEU A 138 9.34 -11.41 3.73
CA LEU A 138 9.46 -11.46 2.28
C LEU A 138 8.87 -10.18 1.71
N ASN A 139 9.71 -9.33 1.15
CA ASN A 139 9.30 -8.11 0.45
C ASN A 139 9.22 -8.40 -1.04
N VAL A 140 8.07 -8.14 -1.65
CA VAL A 140 7.83 -8.41 -3.07
C VAL A 140 7.32 -7.14 -3.74
N LYS A 141 7.94 -6.74 -4.84
CA LYS A 141 7.42 -5.68 -5.71
C LYS A 141 6.80 -6.29 -6.94
N ILE A 142 5.55 -5.94 -7.23
CA ILE A 142 4.83 -6.38 -8.43
C ILE A 142 4.43 -5.13 -9.21
N SER A 143 4.72 -5.10 -10.51
CA SER A 143 4.23 -4.04 -11.39
C SER A 143 2.70 -4.04 -11.39
N ALA A 144 2.07 -2.94 -10.98
CA ALA A 144 0.63 -2.83 -11.00
C ALA A 144 0.08 -2.57 -12.42
N LYS A 145 0.98 -2.32 -13.39
CA LYS A 145 0.68 -2.25 -14.84
C LYS A 145 0.66 -3.63 -15.51
N SER A 146 1.63 -4.49 -15.21
CA SER A 146 1.84 -5.74 -15.95
C SER A 146 1.63 -7.03 -15.16
N GLY A 147 1.66 -6.96 -13.81
CA GLY A 147 1.59 -8.14 -12.93
C GLY A 147 2.91 -8.88 -12.79
N ARG A 148 3.97 -8.43 -13.47
CA ARG A 148 5.31 -8.99 -13.35
C ARG A 148 5.89 -8.71 -11.96
N VAL A 149 6.47 -9.73 -11.34
CA VAL A 149 7.31 -9.58 -10.14
C VAL A 149 8.59 -8.86 -10.53
N ILE A 150 8.83 -7.70 -9.93
CA ILE A 150 9.99 -6.84 -10.15
C ILE A 150 11.14 -7.28 -9.24
N SER A 151 10.86 -7.54 -7.96
CA SER A 151 11.83 -8.08 -7.00
C SER A 151 11.13 -8.90 -5.94
N ASP A 152 11.86 -9.85 -5.35
CA ASP A 152 11.45 -10.62 -4.17
C ASP A 152 12.68 -10.80 -3.26
N ASP A 153 12.63 -10.20 -2.07
CA ASP A 153 13.76 -10.09 -1.15
C ASP A 153 13.37 -10.62 0.23
N ILE A 154 14.14 -11.58 0.76
CA ILE A 154 13.94 -12.14 2.10
C ILE A 154 14.89 -11.49 3.09
N HIS A 155 14.35 -11.02 4.20
CA HIS A 155 15.11 -10.51 5.33
C HIS A 155 14.74 -11.26 6.61
N ASN A 156 15.73 -11.64 7.40
CA ASN A 156 15.48 -12.18 8.74
C ASN A 156 15.30 -11.02 9.73
N ILE A 157 14.32 -11.10 10.64
CA ILE A 157 14.11 -10.06 11.66
C ILE A 157 15.38 -9.77 12.49
N MET A 158 16.22 -10.80 12.72
CA MET A 158 17.47 -10.69 13.48
C MET A 158 18.54 -9.85 12.76
N SER A 159 18.43 -9.69 11.44
CA SER A 159 19.36 -8.85 10.64
C SER A 159 19.04 -7.34 10.70
N LEU A 160 17.89 -6.96 11.26
CA LEU A 160 17.47 -5.55 11.36
C LEU A 160 18.08 -4.81 12.57
N GLY A 161 18.64 -5.54 13.55
CA GLY A 161 19.23 -4.98 14.77
C GLY A 161 20.74 -4.69 14.71
N THR A 162 21.41 -4.95 13.59
CA THR A 162 22.89 -4.89 13.47
C THR A 162 23.41 -3.74 12.60
N ARG A 163 22.63 -2.68 12.41
CA ARG A 163 23.17 -1.40 11.93
C ARG A 163 23.76 -0.62 13.12
N LYS A 164 25.05 -0.83 13.37
CA LYS A 164 25.89 0.16 14.07
C LYS A 164 26.16 1.34 13.16
#